data_AF-A0A5K4FBI2-F1
#
_entry.id   AF-A0A5K4FBI2-F1
#
_cell.length_a   1.000
_cell.length_b   1.000
_cell.length_c   1.000
_cell.angle_alpha   90.00
_cell.angle_beta   90.00
_cell.angle_gamma   90.00
#
_symmetry.space_group_name_H-M   'P 1'
#
loop_
_entity.id
_entity.type
_entity.pdbx_description
1 polymer ?
#
loop_
_entity_poly.entity_id
_entity_poly.type
_entity_poly.pdbx_seq_one_letter_code
_entity_poly.pdbx_strand_id
1 'polypeptide(L)'
;MSNNQNIPRIDLENFEDPQFTDSKYVLTSPRSLEACSHLKILPVDLLHKSRAEFLERFKKLPPSKIEELYLRSEEKRRDKLAKARIERWKLVQADCTDARNNPPFDETHIMDDENGISHRGRNSTFHSSPGTFQNFANFEPCLTKKYSHLIEKLQPTELKQIELMQRKYQQNKIDCLSSTGFLSRSLQNLVLVGQASRPQSALCRKSQHDKRSSDYSKNTEQRLMRRASHSSLDKERQFWKRKQTQEQIQNDERERAQKCYEEKLNKVEKQRNQILKEKERNMIAAHYERARKVRQVLERKKQLRKMIEEYRKELYEAREQSIQRAMERVSCRLSEEQKRLASERRQKRMQVEENTKEIQRREQEVRKAAELALRQKDEHIRRLIEEKEARIQQSRNLALAAECLREEMLRVYNLDSFDKKVQKVTLINEMGLNGKQ
;
A
#
# COMPACT_ATOMS: atom_id res chain seq x y z
N MET A 1 25.91 -22.58 -40.75
CA MET A 1 25.33 -21.24 -40.52
C MET A 1 24.31 -21.39 -39.41
N SER A 2 24.81 -21.66 -38.20
CA SER A 2 24.07 -22.46 -37.22
C SER A 2 24.38 -21.95 -35.82
N ASN A 3 23.38 -21.36 -35.15
CA ASN A 3 23.19 -21.39 -33.70
C ASN A 3 21.87 -20.67 -33.35
N ASN A 4 20.73 -21.21 -33.80
CA ASN A 4 19.42 -20.90 -33.20
C ASN A 4 19.33 -21.59 -31.82
N GLN A 5 20.24 -21.22 -30.91
CA GLN A 5 20.12 -21.64 -29.51
C GLN A 5 18.89 -20.94 -28.93
N ASN A 6 17.96 -21.78 -28.47
CA ASN A 6 16.67 -21.45 -27.88
C ASN A 6 16.76 -20.20 -26.97
N ILE A 7 16.30 -19.04 -27.45
CA ILE A 7 16.35 -17.79 -26.67
C ILE A 7 15.48 -18.00 -25.43
N PRO A 8 16.03 -17.87 -24.20
CA PRO A 8 15.25 -18.09 -22.98
C PRO A 8 14.11 -17.07 -22.91
N ARG A 9 12.90 -17.53 -22.61
CA ARG A 9 11.72 -16.68 -22.43
C ARG A 9 11.76 -16.03 -21.05
N ILE A 10 12.24 -14.79 -20.99
CA ILE A 10 12.38 -13.97 -19.79
C ILE A 10 11.36 -12.85 -19.87
N ASP A 11 10.39 -12.87 -18.97
CA ASP A 11 9.33 -11.90 -18.79
C ASP A 11 9.39 -11.27 -17.39
N LEU A 12 8.49 -10.33 -17.07
CA LEU A 12 8.52 -9.62 -15.79
C LEU A 12 8.10 -10.51 -14.59
N GLU A 13 7.50 -11.68 -14.82
CA GLU A 13 7.07 -12.61 -13.78
C GLU A 13 8.21 -13.55 -13.38
N ASN A 14 9.00 -14.02 -14.34
CA ASN A 14 10.15 -14.89 -14.12
C ASN A 14 11.52 -14.16 -14.15
N PHE A 15 11.51 -12.83 -14.26
CA PHE A 15 12.71 -11.98 -14.35
C PHE A 15 13.71 -12.18 -13.20
N GLU A 16 13.22 -12.52 -12.00
CA GLU A 16 14.04 -12.67 -10.79
C GLU A 16 14.37 -14.15 -10.50
N ASP A 17 14.08 -15.07 -11.42
CA ASP A 17 14.39 -16.48 -11.23
C ASP A 17 15.90 -16.73 -11.30
N PRO A 18 16.47 -17.53 -10.37
CA PRO A 18 17.91 -17.81 -10.33
C PRO A 18 18.48 -18.38 -11.64
N GLN A 19 17.64 -19.07 -12.44
CA GLN A 19 18.00 -19.68 -13.72
C GLN A 19 18.42 -18.66 -14.80
N PHE A 20 18.08 -17.38 -14.65
CA PHE A 20 18.39 -16.33 -15.63
C PHE A 20 19.46 -15.34 -15.15
N THR A 21 20.04 -15.55 -13.96
CA THR A 21 21.04 -14.63 -13.38
C THR A 21 22.25 -14.45 -14.28
N ASP A 22 22.70 -15.53 -14.93
CA ASP A 22 23.86 -15.54 -15.85
C ASP A 22 23.46 -15.49 -17.33
N SER A 23 22.20 -15.15 -17.63
CA SER A 23 21.71 -15.02 -19.01
C SER A 23 22.29 -13.79 -19.71
N LYS A 24 22.64 -13.95 -20.99
CA LYS A 24 23.05 -12.82 -21.86
C LYS A 24 21.91 -11.82 -22.13
N TYR A 25 20.66 -12.25 -21.97
CA TYR A 25 19.47 -11.45 -22.27
C TYR A 25 18.80 -10.96 -20.98
N VAL A 26 18.33 -9.71 -20.99
CA VAL A 26 17.66 -9.08 -19.84
C VAL A 26 16.15 -9.36 -19.85
N LEU A 27 15.47 -9.05 -20.94
CA LEU A 27 14.04 -9.32 -21.16
C LEU A 27 13.87 -9.76 -22.61
N THR A 28 13.12 -10.83 -22.84
CA THR A 28 12.89 -11.38 -24.19
C THR A 28 11.41 -11.47 -24.55
N SER A 29 10.51 -11.29 -23.58
CA SER A 29 9.07 -11.22 -23.82
C SER A 29 8.66 -9.89 -24.47
N PRO A 30 8.05 -9.89 -25.67
CA PRO A 30 7.59 -8.66 -26.34
C PRO A 30 6.65 -7.83 -25.47
N ARG A 31 5.69 -8.47 -24.78
CA ARG A 31 4.72 -7.78 -23.92
C ARG A 31 5.38 -7.12 -22.69
N SER A 32 6.46 -7.72 -22.20
CA SER A 32 7.26 -7.14 -21.11
C SER A 32 8.07 -5.93 -21.57
N LEU A 33 8.63 -6.00 -22.79
CA LEU A 33 9.37 -4.88 -23.39
C LEU A 33 8.44 -3.70 -23.69
N GLU A 34 7.23 -3.98 -24.16
CA GLU A 34 6.19 -2.98 -24.40
C GLU A 34 5.76 -2.28 -23.10
N ALA A 35 5.52 -3.05 -22.03
CA ALA A 35 5.22 -2.51 -20.70
C ALA A 35 6.33 -1.57 -20.19
N CYS A 36 7.60 -1.95 -20.38
CA CYS A 36 8.75 -1.11 -20.05
C CYS A 36 8.81 0.16 -20.91
N SER A 37 8.51 0.05 -22.21
CA SER A 37 8.46 1.18 -23.15
C SER A 37 7.42 2.22 -22.75
N HIS A 38 6.20 1.78 -22.42
CA HIS A 38 5.11 2.67 -21.97
C HIS A 38 5.49 3.47 -20.72
N LEU A 39 6.23 2.86 -19.80
CA LEU A 39 6.68 3.51 -18.56
C LEU A 39 8.02 4.26 -18.72
N LYS A 40 8.64 4.25 -19.91
CA LYS A 40 9.98 4.79 -20.16
C LYS A 40 11.03 4.21 -19.20
N ILE A 41 10.90 2.92 -18.87
CA ILE A 41 11.84 2.18 -18.03
C ILE A 41 12.74 1.35 -18.94
N LEU A 42 14.06 1.49 -18.80
CA LEU A 42 15.00 0.62 -19.48
C LEU A 42 15.02 -0.77 -18.81
N PRO A 43 14.96 -1.89 -19.54
CA PRO A 43 15.09 -3.23 -18.96
C PRO A 43 16.31 -3.39 -18.05
N VAL A 44 17.43 -2.75 -18.41
CA VAL A 44 18.70 -2.77 -17.65
C VAL A 44 18.54 -2.12 -16.26
N ASP A 45 17.61 -1.17 -16.08
CA ASP A 45 17.36 -0.54 -14.78
C ASP A 45 16.66 -1.47 -13.78
N LEU A 46 16.05 -2.56 -14.26
CA LEU A 46 15.33 -3.52 -13.42
C LEU A 46 16.26 -4.58 -12.81
N LEU A 47 17.48 -4.73 -13.36
CA LEU A 47 18.47 -5.69 -12.90
C LEU A 47 18.91 -5.40 -11.47
N HIS A 48 19.01 -6.46 -10.68
CA HIS A 48 19.55 -6.38 -9.33
C HIS A 48 21.05 -6.03 -9.40
N LYS A 49 21.45 -5.01 -8.65
CA LYS A 49 22.84 -4.61 -8.51
C LYS A 49 23.33 -5.08 -7.16
N SER A 50 24.37 -5.89 -7.15
CA SER A 50 24.85 -6.48 -5.90
C SER A 50 25.38 -5.40 -4.94
N ARG A 51 25.33 -5.68 -3.64
CA ARG A 51 25.94 -4.82 -2.62
C ARG A 51 27.44 -4.56 -2.91
N ALA A 52 28.14 -5.54 -3.48
CA ALA A 52 29.54 -5.43 -3.86
C ALA A 52 29.78 -4.39 -4.96
N GLU A 53 28.91 -4.33 -5.99
CA GLU A 53 28.99 -3.29 -7.03
C GLU A 53 28.80 -1.87 -6.47
N PHE A 54 27.92 -1.73 -5.47
CA PHE A 54 27.72 -0.45 -4.79
C PHE A 54 28.95 -0.03 -3.97
N LEU A 55 29.57 -0.98 -3.26
CA LEU A 55 30.82 -0.74 -2.53
C LEU A 55 31.95 -0.33 -3.48
N GLU A 56 32.03 -0.96 -4.65
CA GLU A 56 33.06 -0.65 -5.64
C GLU A 56 32.85 0.72 -6.30
N ARG A 57 31.59 1.07 -6.61
CA ARG A 57 31.24 2.35 -7.25
C ARG A 57 31.39 3.53 -6.29
N PHE A 58 31.14 3.33 -5.00
CA PHE A 58 31.13 4.38 -3.98
C PHE A 58 32.22 4.22 -2.92
N LYS A 59 33.43 3.78 -3.30
CA LYS A 59 34.61 3.63 -2.41
C LYS A 59 34.94 4.86 -1.55
N LYS A 60 34.50 6.06 -1.95
CA LYS A 60 34.76 7.33 -1.27
C LYS A 60 33.79 7.66 -0.12
N LEU A 61 32.70 6.90 0.04
CA LEU A 61 31.66 7.16 1.04
C LEU A 61 31.79 6.22 2.25
N PRO A 62 31.33 6.64 3.44
CA PRO A 62 31.25 5.75 4.60
C PRO A 62 30.37 4.52 4.30
N PRO A 63 30.70 3.31 4.79
CA PRO A 63 29.92 2.09 4.55
C PRO A 63 28.44 2.23 4.90
N SER A 64 28.13 2.97 5.97
CA SER A 64 26.75 3.26 6.39
C SER A 64 25.97 4.06 5.32
N LYS A 65 26.62 5.02 4.64
CA LYS A 65 25.98 5.79 3.57
C LYS A 65 25.83 4.97 2.29
N ILE A 66 26.77 4.07 2.01
CA ILE A 66 26.66 3.13 0.88
C ILE A 66 25.47 2.19 1.09
N GLU A 67 25.28 1.69 2.31
CA GLU A 67 24.14 0.84 2.65
C GLU A 67 22.79 1.55 2.43
N GLU A 68 22.69 2.81 2.91
CA GLU A 68 21.48 3.62 2.70
C GLU A 68 21.21 3.86 1.20
N LEU A 69 22.24 4.13 0.41
CA LEU A 69 22.12 4.31 -1.04
C LEU A 69 21.71 3.01 -1.74
N TYR A 70 22.27 1.87 -1.33
CA TYR A 70 21.91 0.56 -1.84
C TYR A 70 20.44 0.24 -1.55
N LEU A 71 19.99 0.37 -0.30
CA LEU A 71 18.60 0.14 0.10
C LEU A 71 17.62 1.03 -0.68
N ARG A 72 17.92 2.33 -0.79
CA ARG A 72 17.09 3.29 -1.56
C ARG A 72 17.07 2.96 -3.05
N SER A 73 18.15 2.41 -3.59
CA SER A 73 18.21 1.98 -4.99
C SER A 73 17.41 0.70 -5.24
N GLU A 74 17.46 -0.27 -4.32
CA GLU A 74 16.68 -1.50 -4.39
C GLU A 74 15.18 -1.23 -4.24
N GLU A 75 14.80 -0.32 -3.35
CA GLU A 75 13.41 0.14 -3.21
C GLU A 75 12.90 0.74 -4.54
N LYS A 76 13.66 1.66 -5.14
CA LYS A 76 13.32 2.24 -6.46
C LYS A 76 13.23 1.19 -7.56
N ARG A 77 14.12 0.18 -7.55
CA ARG A 77 14.12 -0.93 -8.51
C ARG A 77 12.84 -1.75 -8.37
N ARG A 78 12.49 -2.13 -7.14
CA ARG A 78 11.26 -2.88 -6.83
C ARG A 78 10.00 -2.10 -7.24
N ASP A 79 9.96 -0.80 -7.00
CA ASP A 79 8.85 0.07 -7.42
C ASP A 79 8.71 0.11 -8.95
N LYS A 80 9.83 0.27 -9.67
CA LYS A 80 9.85 0.22 -11.14
C LYS A 80 9.37 -1.15 -11.64
N LEU A 81 9.85 -2.24 -11.06
CA LEU A 81 9.47 -3.60 -11.42
C LEU A 81 7.98 -3.87 -11.18
N ALA A 82 7.44 -3.42 -10.05
CA ALA A 82 6.02 -3.54 -9.72
C ALA A 82 5.14 -2.79 -10.73
N LYS A 83 5.52 -1.55 -11.08
CA LYS A 83 4.82 -0.77 -12.10
C LYS A 83 4.84 -1.47 -13.46
N ALA A 84 6.00 -1.99 -13.88
CA ALA A 84 6.13 -2.73 -15.13
C ALA A 84 5.28 -4.01 -15.14
N ARG A 85 5.23 -4.77 -14.03
CA ARG A 85 4.38 -5.95 -13.89
C ARG A 85 2.89 -5.61 -14.03
N ILE A 86 2.44 -4.53 -13.41
CA ILE A 86 1.05 -4.04 -13.53
C ILE A 86 0.75 -3.65 -14.97
N GLU A 87 1.66 -2.93 -15.64
CA GLU A 87 1.43 -2.49 -17.01
C GLU A 87 1.38 -3.68 -17.99
N ARG A 88 2.26 -4.68 -17.83
CA ARG A 88 2.17 -5.96 -18.56
C ARG A 88 0.82 -6.63 -18.31
N TRP A 89 0.31 -6.62 -17.08
CA TRP A 89 -0.98 -7.24 -16.76
C TRP A 89 -2.16 -6.51 -17.41
N LYS A 90 -2.12 -5.18 -17.53
CA LYS A 90 -3.12 -4.40 -18.29
C LYS A 90 -3.07 -4.74 -19.77
N LEU A 91 -1.87 -4.79 -20.33
CA LEU A 91 -1.60 -5.15 -21.70
C LEU A 91 -2.15 -6.56 -22.02
N VAL A 92 -1.82 -7.58 -21.22
CA VAL A 92 -2.35 -8.94 -21.41
C VAL A 92 -3.89 -9.00 -21.37
N GLN A 93 -4.54 -8.15 -20.56
CA GLN A 93 -6.01 -8.07 -20.54
C GLN A 93 -6.61 -7.33 -21.72
N ALA A 94 -5.99 -6.24 -22.19
CA ALA A 94 -6.44 -5.50 -23.35
C ALA A 94 -6.53 -6.41 -24.59
N ASP A 95 -5.55 -7.31 -24.78
CA ASP A 95 -5.57 -8.28 -25.89
C ASP A 95 -6.75 -9.26 -25.79
N CYS A 96 -7.21 -9.57 -24.57
CA CYS A 96 -8.38 -10.42 -24.36
C CYS A 96 -9.72 -9.69 -24.57
N THR A 97 -9.75 -8.36 -24.46
CA THR A 97 -10.97 -7.56 -24.66
C THR A 97 -11.12 -7.10 -26.11
N ASP A 98 -10.04 -6.80 -26.81
CA ASP A 98 -10.10 -6.32 -28.20
C ASP A 98 -10.32 -7.45 -29.21
N ALA A 99 -9.94 -8.69 -28.88
CA ALA A 99 -10.22 -9.86 -29.73
C ALA A 99 -11.71 -10.23 -29.84
N ARG A 100 -12.60 -9.60 -29.07
CA ARG A 100 -14.07 -9.82 -29.15
C ARG A 100 -14.84 -8.71 -29.84
N ASN A 101 -14.23 -7.56 -30.13
CA ASN A 101 -14.96 -6.37 -30.58
C ASN A 101 -14.50 -5.76 -31.91
N ASN A 102 -13.49 -6.29 -32.61
CA ASN A 102 -13.13 -5.79 -33.93
C ASN A 102 -12.84 -6.91 -34.95
N PRO A 103 -13.62 -7.04 -36.03
CA PRO A 103 -13.23 -7.81 -37.21
C PRO A 103 -12.12 -7.06 -37.98
N PRO A 104 -11.29 -7.78 -38.77
CA PRO A 104 -10.18 -7.18 -39.50
C PRO A 104 -10.73 -6.46 -40.74
N PHE A 105 -10.57 -5.14 -40.81
CA PHE A 105 -10.69 -4.33 -42.03
C PHE A 105 -9.77 -3.11 -41.82
N ASP A 106 -8.55 -3.14 -42.35
CA ASP A 106 -8.14 -2.79 -43.71
C ASP A 106 -8.02 -1.27 -43.93
N GLU A 107 -6.93 -0.93 -44.61
CA GLU A 107 -6.27 0.35 -44.82
C GLU A 107 -7.19 1.56 -45.08
N THR A 108 -6.88 2.72 -44.48
CA THR A 108 -6.44 3.96 -45.18
C THR A 108 -6.60 5.24 -44.32
N HIS A 109 -5.70 6.20 -44.57
CA HIS A 109 -5.76 7.64 -44.24
C HIS A 109 -5.45 8.07 -42.78
N ILE A 110 -4.22 8.48 -42.44
CA ILE A 110 -3.54 9.77 -42.73
C ILE A 110 -4.37 10.99 -42.31
N MET A 111 -3.98 11.65 -41.21
CA MET A 111 -3.48 13.03 -41.17
C MET A 111 -3.10 13.39 -39.73
N ASP A 112 -1.89 13.91 -39.59
CA ASP A 112 -1.27 14.48 -38.40
C ASP A 112 -2.08 15.67 -37.85
N ASP A 113 -2.02 15.89 -36.53
CA ASP A 113 -1.66 17.22 -36.03
C ASP A 113 -1.28 17.19 -34.54
N GLU A 114 -0.07 17.69 -34.30
CA GLU A 114 0.46 18.10 -33.02
C GLU A 114 -0.40 19.24 -32.43
N ASN A 115 -0.66 19.21 -31.12
CA ASN A 115 -0.59 20.43 -30.33
C ASN A 115 -0.47 20.14 -28.84
N GLY A 116 0.63 20.61 -28.27
CA GLY A 116 1.03 20.37 -26.89
C GLY A 116 0.24 21.20 -25.88
N ILE A 117 0.20 20.69 -24.65
CA ILE A 117 0.02 21.52 -23.46
C ILE A 117 1.01 21.07 -22.39
N SER A 118 2.05 21.90 -22.25
CA SER A 118 2.98 21.96 -21.14
C SER A 118 2.27 22.50 -19.90
N HIS A 119 2.31 21.80 -18.75
CA HIS A 119 2.24 22.46 -17.43
C HIS A 119 2.84 21.60 -16.29
N ARG A 120 3.92 22.14 -15.71
CA ARG A 120 4.33 22.16 -14.28
C ARG A 120 4.20 20.84 -13.49
N GLY A 121 5.27 20.22 -12.99
CA GLY A 121 6.47 20.83 -12.39
C GLY A 121 6.21 21.29 -10.94
N ARG A 122 5.95 20.36 -10.02
CA ARG A 122 6.08 20.58 -8.56
C ARG A 122 6.74 19.37 -7.89
N ASN A 123 8.05 19.48 -7.71
CA ASN A 123 8.81 18.66 -6.77
C ASN A 123 8.57 19.22 -5.36
N SER A 124 7.92 18.44 -4.51
CA SER A 124 7.79 18.71 -3.07
C SER A 124 8.59 17.66 -2.32
N THR A 125 9.86 17.99 -2.06
CA THR A 125 10.77 17.22 -1.22
C THR A 125 10.32 17.32 0.24
N PHE A 126 9.55 16.35 0.72
CA PHE A 126 9.37 16.14 2.15
C PHE A 126 10.40 15.14 2.65
N HIS A 127 11.28 15.63 3.54
CA HIS A 127 12.16 14.80 4.35
C HIS A 127 11.31 14.05 5.38
N SER A 128 11.21 12.73 5.22
CA SER A 128 10.65 11.84 6.23
C SER A 128 11.75 11.39 7.18
N SER A 129 11.70 11.86 8.43
CA SER A 129 12.48 11.30 9.53
C SER A 129 11.98 9.90 9.88
N PRO A 130 12.87 8.92 10.14
CA PRO A 130 12.49 7.57 10.53
C PRO A 130 12.21 7.56 12.03
N GLY A 131 10.96 7.32 12.43
CA GLY A 131 10.64 7.22 13.85
C GLY A 131 9.18 6.85 14.09
N THR A 132 9.00 5.74 14.81
CA THR A 132 7.76 5.41 15.55
C THR A 132 6.67 4.68 14.77
N PHE A 133 7.00 3.49 14.26
CA PHE A 133 6.04 2.39 14.10
C PHE A 133 5.88 1.64 15.44
N GLN A 134 5.24 2.27 16.41
CA GLN A 134 4.76 1.62 17.64
C GLN A 134 3.45 2.30 18.00
N ASN A 135 2.30 1.79 17.53
CA ASN A 135 0.95 2.03 18.09
C ASN A 135 -0.18 1.32 17.31
N PHE A 136 0.04 0.10 16.81
CA PHE A 136 -1.05 -0.73 16.26
C PHE A 136 -1.77 -1.58 17.34
N ALA A 137 -1.32 -1.54 18.60
CA ALA A 137 -1.91 -2.32 19.69
C ALA A 137 -3.26 -1.79 20.20
N ASN A 138 -3.67 -0.57 19.81
CA ASN A 138 -4.90 0.07 20.34
C ASN A 138 -6.13 -0.07 19.43
N PHE A 139 -6.04 -0.82 18.31
CA PHE A 139 -7.17 -1.06 17.40
C PHE A 139 -7.93 -2.37 17.66
N GLU A 140 -7.38 -3.27 18.48
CA GLU A 140 -7.99 -4.57 18.82
C GLU A 140 -9.28 -4.52 19.68
N PRO A 141 -9.51 -3.56 20.61
CA PRO A 141 -10.67 -3.67 21.52
C PRO A 141 -12.03 -3.33 20.90
N CYS A 142 -12.07 -2.70 19.71
CA CYS A 142 -13.30 -2.12 19.17
C CYS A 142 -14.09 -3.09 18.27
N LEU A 143 -13.42 -4.03 17.60
CA LEU A 143 -14.08 -5.03 16.75
C LEU A 143 -14.69 -6.17 17.57
N THR A 144 -14.08 -6.54 18.70
CA THR A 144 -14.51 -7.66 19.55
C THR A 144 -15.89 -7.43 20.17
N LYS A 145 -16.27 -6.17 20.43
CA LYS A 145 -17.59 -5.78 20.96
C LYS A 145 -18.69 -5.82 19.90
N LYS A 146 -18.39 -5.48 18.63
CA LYS A 146 -19.39 -5.46 17.55
C LYS A 146 -19.83 -6.87 17.17
N TYR A 147 -18.99 -7.89 17.37
CA TYR A 147 -19.28 -9.28 16.97
C TYR A 147 -19.50 -10.27 18.12
N SER A 148 -19.58 -9.80 19.37
CA SER A 148 -19.79 -10.68 20.54
C SER A 148 -21.08 -11.50 20.43
N HIS A 149 -22.16 -10.87 19.94
CA HIS A 149 -23.46 -11.50 19.69
C HIS A 149 -23.45 -12.58 18.58
N LEU A 150 -22.42 -12.60 17.71
CA LEU A 150 -22.24 -13.63 16.70
C LEU A 150 -21.44 -14.81 17.23
N ILE A 151 -20.56 -14.57 18.22
CA ILE A 151 -19.81 -15.62 18.91
C ILE A 151 -20.75 -16.47 19.77
N GLU A 152 -21.74 -15.85 20.41
CA GLU A 152 -22.75 -16.54 21.23
C GLU A 152 -23.73 -17.42 20.42
N LYS A 153 -23.86 -17.19 19.11
CA LYS A 153 -24.75 -17.97 18.22
C LYS A 153 -24.07 -19.18 17.57
N LEU A 154 -22.75 -19.31 17.72
CA LEU A 154 -22.01 -20.44 17.15
C LEU A 154 -22.24 -21.69 17.99
N GLN A 155 -22.59 -22.78 17.33
CA GLN A 155 -22.67 -24.08 18.00
C GLN A 155 -21.27 -24.48 18.50
N PRO A 156 -21.15 -25.23 19.62
CA PRO A 156 -19.85 -25.67 20.15
C PRO A 156 -18.98 -26.42 19.13
N THR A 157 -19.60 -27.10 18.16
CA THR A 157 -18.93 -27.75 17.02
C THR A 157 -18.32 -26.77 16.03
N GLU A 158 -18.96 -25.62 15.78
CA GLU A 158 -18.46 -24.57 14.90
C GLU A 158 -17.29 -23.83 15.54
N LEU A 159 -17.36 -23.57 16.85
CA LEU A 159 -16.25 -23.02 17.63
C LEU A 159 -15.02 -23.92 17.58
N LYS A 160 -15.17 -25.24 17.76
CA LYS A 160 -14.07 -26.20 17.62
C LYS A 160 -13.48 -26.22 16.21
N GLN A 161 -14.29 -26.08 15.16
CA GLN A 161 -13.79 -26.00 13.78
C GLN A 161 -13.01 -24.71 13.51
N ILE A 162 -13.48 -23.58 14.04
CA ILE A 162 -12.79 -22.29 13.93
C ILE A 162 -11.44 -22.36 14.66
N GLU A 163 -11.42 -22.91 15.88
CA GLU A 163 -10.19 -23.07 16.66
C GLU A 163 -9.20 -24.00 15.94
N LEU A 164 -9.67 -25.12 15.38
CA LEU A 164 -8.84 -26.02 14.58
C LEU A 164 -8.27 -25.33 13.33
N MET A 165 -9.07 -24.50 12.64
CA MET A 165 -8.60 -23.72 11.50
C MET A 165 -7.57 -22.66 11.89
N GLN A 166 -7.78 -21.95 13.00
CA GLN A 166 -6.82 -20.97 13.51
C GLN A 166 -5.51 -21.64 13.89
N ARG A 167 -5.56 -22.81 14.55
CA ARG A 167 -4.38 -23.59 14.89
C ARG A 167 -3.62 -24.05 13.64
N LYS A 168 -4.33 -24.53 12.60
CA LYS A 168 -3.73 -24.86 11.30
C LYS A 168 -3.13 -23.64 10.59
N TYR A 169 -3.79 -22.49 10.65
CA TYR A 169 -3.28 -21.26 10.04
C TYR A 169 -2.01 -20.76 10.74
N GLN A 170 -1.96 -20.82 12.08
CA GLN A 170 -0.78 -20.49 12.85
C GLN A 170 0.37 -21.48 12.60
N GLN A 171 0.07 -22.78 12.53
CA GLN A 171 1.05 -23.81 12.15
C GLN A 171 1.66 -23.51 10.78
N ASN A 172 0.82 -23.28 9.76
CA ASN A 172 1.27 -22.92 8.42
C ASN A 172 2.05 -21.60 8.39
N LYS A 173 1.70 -20.61 9.22
CA LYS A 173 2.43 -19.33 9.31
C LYS A 173 3.82 -19.51 9.93
N ILE A 174 3.99 -20.44 10.87
CA ILE A 174 5.28 -20.79 11.48
C ILE A 174 6.12 -21.62 10.49
N ASP A 175 5.50 -22.53 9.76
CA ASP A 175 6.15 -23.36 8.74
C ASP A 175 6.61 -22.53 7.52
N CYS A 176 5.89 -21.44 7.17
CA CYS A 176 6.27 -20.52 6.10
C CYS A 176 7.41 -19.54 6.46
N LEU A 177 7.79 -19.40 7.74
CA LEU A 177 8.91 -18.54 8.16
C LEU A 177 10.18 -19.34 8.48
N SER A 178 10.11 -20.68 8.49
CA SER A 178 11.19 -21.55 8.97
C SER A 178 11.74 -22.53 7.92
N SER A 179 11.21 -22.53 6.69
CA SER A 179 11.63 -23.49 5.66
C SER A 179 11.79 -22.85 4.28
N THR A 180 12.95 -22.23 4.08
CA THR A 180 13.57 -22.11 2.76
C THR A 180 14.08 -23.50 2.35
N GLY A 181 13.35 -24.16 1.47
CA GLY A 181 13.82 -25.38 0.80
C GLY A 181 12.90 -26.57 1.03
N PHE A 182 12.47 -27.15 -0.09
CA PHE A 182 11.62 -28.35 -0.21
C PHE A 182 10.16 -28.12 0.17
N LEU A 183 9.25 -28.14 -0.82
CA LEU A 183 7.98 -28.90 -0.78
C LEU A 183 7.31 -28.84 -2.17
N SER A 184 8.01 -29.41 -3.15
CA SER A 184 7.36 -30.08 -4.27
C SER A 184 7.03 -31.50 -3.78
N ARG A 185 5.75 -31.77 -3.51
CA ARG A 185 5.09 -33.08 -3.20
C ARG A 185 4.03 -32.92 -2.11
N SER A 186 2.86 -32.33 -2.42
CA SER A 186 1.67 -32.46 -1.55
C SER A 186 0.34 -32.28 -2.29
N LEU A 187 0.30 -32.64 -3.59
CA LEU A 187 -0.93 -32.60 -4.41
C LEU A 187 -1.29 -33.99 -4.97
N GLN A 188 -1.03 -35.06 -4.22
CA GLN A 188 -1.43 -36.43 -4.61
C GLN A 188 -2.40 -37.11 -3.63
N ASN A 189 -2.83 -36.46 -2.55
CA ASN A 189 -3.64 -37.11 -1.50
C ASN A 189 -5.06 -36.53 -1.33
N LEU A 190 -5.66 -35.97 -2.38
CA LEU A 190 -7.05 -35.50 -2.35
C LEU A 190 -7.92 -36.22 -3.41
N VAL A 191 -7.86 -37.55 -3.40
CA VAL A 191 -8.87 -38.43 -4.00
C VAL A 191 -9.27 -39.41 -2.91
N LEU A 192 -10.19 -38.99 -2.02
CA LEU A 192 -10.71 -39.85 -0.98
C LEU A 192 -12.24 -39.83 -0.96
N VAL A 193 -12.77 -41.04 -1.11
CA VAL A 193 -14.05 -41.55 -0.59
C VAL A 193 -15.31 -41.19 -1.37
N GLY A 194 -15.53 -41.95 -2.44
CA GLY A 194 -16.82 -42.11 -3.10
C GLY A 194 -17.04 -43.54 -3.58
N GLN A 195 -16.62 -44.55 -2.82
CA GLN A 195 -16.94 -45.95 -3.10
C GLN A 195 -17.92 -46.47 -2.04
N ALA A 196 -19.21 -46.31 -2.35
CA ALA A 196 -20.28 -46.97 -1.65
C ALA A 196 -20.22 -48.48 -1.94
N SER A 197 -19.92 -49.24 -0.89
CA SER A 197 -20.61 -50.50 -0.53
C SER A 197 -21.09 -51.39 -1.68
N ARG A 198 -20.18 -52.23 -2.19
CA ARG A 198 -20.56 -53.50 -2.84
C ARG A 198 -20.93 -54.52 -1.76
N PRO A 199 -22.14 -55.11 -1.77
CA PRO A 199 -22.38 -56.34 -1.04
C PRO A 199 -21.78 -57.49 -1.87
N GLN A 200 -20.74 -58.15 -1.34
CA GLN A 200 -20.35 -59.45 -1.87
C GLN A 200 -21.48 -60.44 -1.59
N SER A 201 -22.15 -60.84 -2.66
CA SER A 201 -23.11 -61.93 -2.70
C SER A 201 -22.42 -63.23 -2.27
N ALA A 202 -22.79 -63.72 -1.09
CA ALA A 202 -22.49 -65.07 -0.64
C ALA A 202 -23.22 -66.09 -1.54
N LEU A 203 -22.48 -66.66 -2.49
CA LEU A 203 -22.89 -67.87 -3.22
C LEU A 203 -22.74 -69.07 -2.28
N CYS A 204 -23.78 -69.30 -1.47
CA CYS A 204 -23.91 -70.51 -0.66
C CYS A 204 -24.31 -71.68 -1.59
N ARG A 205 -23.32 -72.41 -2.12
CA ARG A 205 -23.50 -73.73 -2.73
C ARG A 205 -23.81 -74.73 -1.61
N LYS A 206 -25.09 -75.06 -1.41
CA LYS A 206 -25.50 -76.29 -0.71
C LYS A 206 -25.91 -77.33 -1.75
N SER A 207 -24.96 -78.19 -2.09
CA SER A 207 -25.23 -79.49 -2.70
C SER A 207 -25.88 -80.39 -1.65
N GLN A 208 -27.17 -80.67 -1.80
CA GLN A 208 -27.79 -81.81 -1.13
C GLN A 208 -28.01 -82.92 -2.14
N HIS A 209 -27.18 -83.94 -1.94
CA HIS A 209 -27.30 -85.29 -2.44
C HIS A 209 -28.66 -85.89 -2.08
N ASP A 210 -29.16 -86.68 -3.04
CA ASP A 210 -29.84 -87.95 -2.87
C ASP A 210 -31.06 -88.02 -1.94
N LYS A 211 -32.23 -88.23 -2.56
CA LYS A 211 -33.04 -89.43 -2.31
C LYS A 211 -34.22 -89.52 -3.28
N ARG A 212 -34.26 -90.65 -3.98
CA ARG A 212 -35.43 -91.54 -4.13
C ARG A 212 -36.73 -90.90 -4.62
N SER A 213 -37.12 -91.21 -5.85
CA SER A 213 -38.18 -92.21 -6.07
C SER A 213 -38.28 -92.50 -7.57
N SER A 214 -37.88 -93.70 -7.94
CA SER A 214 -37.99 -94.28 -9.27
C SER A 214 -39.19 -95.22 -9.23
N ASP A 215 -40.39 -94.69 -9.48
CA ASP A 215 -41.61 -95.50 -9.60
C ASP A 215 -41.66 -96.16 -11.00
N TYR A 216 -41.01 -97.32 -11.09
CA TYR A 216 -41.30 -98.32 -12.11
C TYR A 216 -42.58 -99.06 -11.72
N SER A 217 -43.74 -98.59 -12.17
CA SER A 217 -44.94 -99.44 -12.25
C SER A 217 -44.84 -100.34 -13.48
N LYS A 218 -44.08 -101.44 -13.35
CA LYS A 218 -44.21 -102.62 -14.21
C LYS A 218 -45.52 -103.32 -13.86
N ASN A 219 -46.59 -102.91 -14.55
CA ASN A 219 -47.87 -103.59 -14.53
C ASN A 219 -47.79 -104.89 -15.36
N THR A 220 -47.82 -106.01 -14.65
CA THR A 220 -48.81 -107.06 -14.86
C THR A 220 -48.74 -107.81 -16.20
N GLU A 221 -47.72 -108.65 -16.35
CA GLU A 221 -47.81 -109.91 -17.12
C GLU A 221 -48.81 -110.86 -16.43
N GLN A 222 -50.11 -110.64 -16.66
CA GLN A 222 -51.15 -111.65 -16.49
C GLN A 222 -51.64 -112.02 -17.89
N ARG A 223 -51.28 -113.22 -18.37
CA ARG A 223 -52.11 -114.42 -18.17
C ARG A 223 -53.47 -114.21 -18.84
N LEU A 224 -53.58 -114.59 -20.12
CA LEU A 224 -54.76 -115.23 -20.71
C LEU A 224 -54.48 -115.65 -22.17
N MET A 225 -53.94 -116.86 -22.25
CA MET A 225 -54.08 -117.80 -23.36
C MET A 225 -55.55 -117.89 -23.84
N ARG A 226 -55.70 -118.17 -25.15
CA ARG A 226 -56.90 -118.71 -25.85
C ARG A 226 -58.03 -117.73 -26.20
N ARG A 227 -58.04 -117.25 -27.45
CA ARG A 227 -58.91 -117.77 -28.53
C ARG A 227 -58.74 -116.91 -29.78
N ALA A 228 -58.34 -117.59 -30.86
CA ALA A 228 -58.36 -117.10 -32.23
C ALA A 228 -59.77 -116.70 -32.64
N SER A 229 -59.87 -115.72 -33.55
CA SER A 229 -60.85 -115.58 -34.65
C SER A 229 -61.08 -114.08 -34.96
N HIS A 230 -60.58 -113.63 -36.10
CA HIS A 230 -61.12 -112.50 -36.89
C HIS A 230 -61.34 -111.14 -36.18
N SER A 231 -60.27 -110.41 -35.83
CA SER A 231 -60.32 -108.98 -35.39
C SER A 231 -58.93 -108.29 -35.40
N SER A 232 -58.04 -108.60 -36.35
CA SER A 232 -56.64 -108.11 -36.34
C SER A 232 -56.52 -106.61 -36.67
N LEU A 233 -57.31 -106.11 -37.62
CA LEU A 233 -57.23 -104.72 -38.08
C LEU A 233 -57.83 -103.71 -37.07
N ASP A 234 -58.85 -104.12 -36.30
CA ASP A 234 -59.47 -103.24 -35.31
C ASP A 234 -58.59 -103.02 -34.07
N LYS A 235 -57.83 -104.03 -33.64
CA LYS A 235 -56.89 -103.88 -32.52
C LYS A 235 -55.73 -102.94 -32.88
N GLU A 236 -55.24 -103.03 -34.11
CA GLU A 236 -54.20 -102.13 -34.62
C GLU A 236 -54.73 -100.70 -34.78
N ARG A 237 -55.95 -100.51 -35.32
CA ARG A 237 -56.60 -99.19 -35.37
C ARG A 237 -56.79 -98.59 -33.97
N GLN A 238 -57.21 -99.40 -32.99
CA GLN A 238 -57.32 -98.93 -31.60
C GLN A 238 -55.96 -98.59 -30.99
N PHE A 239 -54.91 -99.36 -31.30
CA PHE A 239 -53.54 -99.07 -30.87
C PHE A 239 -53.05 -97.73 -31.42
N TRP A 240 -53.19 -97.48 -32.73
CA TRP A 240 -52.79 -96.21 -33.33
C TRP A 240 -53.62 -95.02 -32.80
N LYS A 241 -54.92 -95.19 -32.56
CA LYS A 241 -55.74 -94.17 -31.89
C LYS A 241 -55.22 -93.86 -30.48
N ARG A 242 -54.92 -94.87 -29.65
CA ARG A 242 -54.36 -94.65 -28.31
C ARG A 242 -53.00 -93.97 -28.35
N LYS A 243 -52.13 -94.38 -29.28
CA LYS A 243 -50.81 -93.77 -29.47
C LYS A 243 -50.93 -92.30 -29.90
N GLN A 244 -51.84 -92.00 -30.82
CA GLN A 244 -52.12 -90.62 -31.24
C GLN A 244 -52.67 -89.79 -30.08
N THR A 245 -53.61 -90.32 -29.29
CA THR A 245 -54.10 -89.65 -28.08
C THR A 245 -52.98 -89.44 -27.06
N GLN A 246 -52.09 -90.42 -26.88
CA GLN A 246 -50.96 -90.30 -25.97
C GLN A 246 -49.94 -89.26 -26.44
N GLU A 247 -49.63 -89.20 -27.73
CA GLU A 247 -48.78 -88.18 -28.33
C GLU A 247 -49.41 -86.79 -28.23
N GLN A 248 -50.73 -86.67 -28.40
CA GLN A 248 -51.48 -85.43 -28.16
C GLN A 248 -51.35 -84.99 -26.70
N ILE A 249 -51.58 -85.89 -25.73
CA ILE A 249 -51.41 -85.58 -24.30
C ILE A 249 -49.98 -85.12 -24.00
N GLN A 250 -48.97 -85.80 -24.53
CA GLN A 250 -47.56 -85.41 -24.36
C GLN A 250 -47.24 -84.06 -25.02
N ASN A 251 -47.82 -83.77 -26.18
CA ASN A 251 -47.69 -82.46 -26.82
C ASN A 251 -48.34 -81.36 -25.98
N ASP A 252 -49.55 -81.58 -25.49
CA ASP A 252 -50.27 -80.65 -24.63
C ASP A 252 -49.54 -80.42 -23.29
N GLU A 253 -48.90 -81.45 -22.74
CA GLU A 253 -48.03 -81.34 -21.57
C GLU A 253 -46.78 -80.52 -21.86
N ARG A 254 -46.12 -80.77 -23.01
CA ARG A 254 -44.96 -79.98 -23.45
C ARG A 254 -45.32 -78.51 -23.69
N GLU A 255 -46.45 -78.24 -24.32
CA GLU A 255 -46.92 -76.88 -24.58
C GLU A 255 -47.29 -76.17 -23.27
N ARG A 256 -47.95 -76.86 -22.33
CA ARG A 256 -48.21 -76.31 -20.98
C ARG A 256 -46.91 -76.03 -20.22
N ALA A 257 -45.91 -76.90 -20.33
CA ALA A 257 -44.60 -76.68 -19.71
C ALA A 257 -43.86 -75.48 -20.33
N GLN A 258 -43.91 -75.33 -21.65
CA GLN A 258 -43.33 -74.18 -22.37
C GLN A 258 -44.02 -72.88 -21.97
N LYS A 259 -45.36 -72.83 -21.97
CA LYS A 259 -46.13 -71.67 -21.49
C LYS A 259 -45.77 -71.29 -20.05
N CYS A 260 -45.68 -72.28 -19.14
CA CYS A 260 -45.24 -72.05 -17.76
C CYS A 260 -43.82 -71.48 -17.67
N TYR A 261 -42.90 -71.94 -18.52
CA TYR A 261 -41.53 -71.41 -18.59
C TYR A 261 -41.48 -69.98 -19.12
N GLU A 262 -42.21 -69.68 -20.20
CA GLU A 262 -42.33 -68.33 -20.78
C GLU A 262 -42.96 -67.35 -19.78
N GLU A 263 -44.00 -67.75 -19.06
CA GLU A 263 -44.59 -66.92 -18.00
C GLU A 263 -43.59 -66.62 -16.88
N LYS A 264 -42.77 -67.60 -16.48
CA LYS A 264 -41.71 -67.36 -15.48
C LYS A 264 -40.66 -66.39 -16.02
N LEU A 265 -40.24 -66.53 -17.28
CA LEU A 265 -39.29 -65.64 -17.92
C LEU A 265 -39.84 -64.20 -18.02
N ASN A 266 -41.09 -64.05 -18.45
CA ASN A 266 -41.80 -62.77 -18.48
C ASN A 266 -41.93 -62.14 -17.10
N LYS A 267 -42.18 -62.92 -16.04
CA LYS A 267 -42.20 -62.42 -14.64
C LYS A 267 -40.83 -61.92 -14.21
N VAL A 268 -39.76 -62.65 -14.51
CA VAL A 268 -38.37 -62.25 -14.20
C VAL A 268 -37.98 -60.99 -14.97
N GLU A 269 -38.36 -60.89 -16.24
CA GLU A 269 -38.09 -59.71 -17.07
C GLU A 269 -38.84 -58.47 -16.57
N LYS A 270 -40.12 -58.61 -16.19
CA LYS A 270 -40.90 -57.54 -15.55
C LYS A 270 -40.25 -57.07 -14.25
N GLN A 271 -39.81 -58.01 -13.39
CA GLN A 271 -39.10 -57.68 -12.16
C GLN A 271 -37.77 -56.95 -12.43
N ARG A 272 -36.98 -57.43 -13.40
CA ARG A 272 -35.74 -56.78 -13.83
C ARG A 272 -35.99 -55.35 -14.30
N ASN A 273 -36.99 -55.14 -15.15
CA ASN A 273 -37.36 -53.83 -15.67
C ASN A 273 -37.87 -52.89 -14.57
N GLN A 274 -38.60 -53.41 -13.58
CA GLN A 274 -39.01 -52.64 -12.41
C GLN A 274 -37.81 -52.19 -11.57
N ILE A 275 -36.86 -53.09 -11.30
CA ILE A 275 -35.62 -52.76 -10.57
C ILE A 275 -34.81 -51.70 -11.32
N LEU A 276 -34.71 -51.79 -12.65
CA LEU A 276 -34.00 -50.79 -13.46
C LEU A 276 -34.68 -49.42 -13.38
N LYS A 277 -36.00 -49.36 -13.52
CA LYS A 277 -36.78 -48.11 -13.38
C LYS A 277 -36.63 -47.50 -11.98
N GLU A 278 -36.63 -48.33 -10.94
CA GLU A 278 -36.43 -47.86 -9.56
C GLU A 278 -35.01 -47.33 -9.34
N LYS A 279 -33.99 -48.02 -9.86
CA LYS A 279 -32.59 -47.55 -9.84
C LYS A 279 -32.44 -46.22 -10.56
N GLU A 280 -33.09 -46.05 -11.71
CA GLU A 280 -33.09 -44.79 -12.47
C GLU A 280 -33.75 -43.65 -11.67
N ARG A 281 -34.93 -43.88 -11.09
CA ARG A 281 -35.60 -42.90 -10.21
C ARG A 281 -34.72 -42.49 -9.02
N ASN A 282 -34.10 -43.47 -8.35
CA ASN A 282 -33.21 -43.22 -7.22
C ASN A 282 -31.97 -42.42 -7.65
N MET A 283 -31.42 -42.70 -8.83
CA MET A 283 -30.30 -41.96 -9.39
C MET A 283 -30.66 -40.50 -9.69
N ILE A 284 -31.83 -40.26 -10.29
CA ILE A 284 -32.34 -38.92 -10.58
C ILE A 284 -32.59 -38.15 -9.28
N ALA A 285 -33.26 -38.77 -8.29
CA ALA A 285 -33.52 -38.15 -6.99
C ALA A 285 -32.21 -37.79 -6.26
N ALA A 286 -31.23 -38.70 -6.26
CA ALA A 286 -29.91 -38.45 -5.67
C ALA A 286 -29.16 -37.32 -6.40
N HIS A 287 -29.25 -37.24 -7.73
CA HIS A 287 -28.68 -36.14 -8.50
C HIS A 287 -29.34 -34.81 -8.14
N TYR A 288 -30.67 -34.77 -8.04
CA TYR A 288 -31.42 -33.57 -7.68
C TYR A 288 -31.06 -33.07 -6.27
N GLU A 289 -30.92 -33.98 -5.31
CA GLU A 289 -30.54 -33.65 -3.94
C GLU A 289 -29.09 -33.15 -3.84
N ARG A 290 -28.15 -33.77 -4.59
CA ARG A 290 -26.78 -33.24 -4.71
C ARG A 290 -26.76 -31.84 -5.31
N ALA A 291 -27.50 -31.62 -6.40
CA ALA A 291 -27.59 -30.31 -7.05
C ALA A 291 -28.19 -29.24 -6.11
N ARG A 292 -29.21 -29.61 -5.32
CA ARG A 292 -29.78 -28.72 -4.28
C ARG A 292 -28.75 -28.32 -3.24
N LYS A 293 -27.99 -29.27 -2.70
CA LYS A 293 -26.92 -29.01 -1.72
C LYS A 293 -25.82 -28.11 -2.30
N VAL A 294 -25.42 -28.35 -3.55
CA VAL A 294 -24.44 -27.49 -4.25
C VAL A 294 -24.96 -26.05 -4.38
N ARG A 295 -26.23 -25.85 -4.76
CA ARG A 295 -26.83 -24.51 -4.83
C ARG A 295 -26.81 -23.79 -3.48
N GLN A 296 -27.17 -24.50 -2.39
CA GLN A 296 -27.13 -23.92 -1.04
C GLN A 296 -25.71 -23.53 -0.61
N VAL A 297 -24.71 -24.35 -0.92
CA VAL A 297 -23.29 -24.04 -0.64
C VAL A 297 -22.82 -22.83 -1.45
N LEU A 298 -23.20 -22.73 -2.72
CA LEU A 298 -22.85 -21.58 -3.57
C LEU A 298 -23.49 -20.28 -3.08
N GLU A 299 -24.74 -20.33 -2.62
CA GLU A 299 -25.42 -19.16 -2.06
C GLU A 299 -24.78 -18.71 -0.74
N ARG A 300 -24.46 -19.65 0.16
CA ARG A 300 -23.69 -19.34 1.38
C ARG A 300 -22.32 -18.75 1.05
N LYS A 301 -21.62 -19.29 0.05
CA LYS A 301 -20.33 -18.76 -0.42
C LYS A 301 -20.49 -17.33 -0.98
N LYS A 302 -21.58 -17.04 -1.68
CA LYS A 302 -21.91 -15.70 -2.19
C LYS A 302 -22.17 -14.73 -1.04
N GLN A 303 -22.94 -15.12 -0.03
CA GLN A 303 -23.20 -14.33 1.18
C GLN A 303 -21.90 -14.03 1.94
N LEU A 304 -21.07 -15.04 2.19
CA LEU A 304 -19.77 -14.87 2.85
C LEU A 304 -18.86 -13.90 2.09
N ARG A 305 -18.78 -14.02 0.75
CA ARG A 305 -18.01 -13.06 -0.06
C ARG A 305 -18.54 -11.64 0.07
N LYS A 306 -19.87 -11.46 0.05
CA LYS A 306 -20.49 -10.14 0.23
C LYS A 306 -20.12 -9.54 1.58
N MET A 307 -20.25 -10.32 2.65
CA MET A 307 -19.85 -9.86 3.99
C MET A 307 -18.36 -9.51 4.03
N ILE A 308 -17.46 -10.38 3.54
CA ILE A 308 -16.01 -10.10 3.53
C ILE A 308 -15.70 -8.79 2.78
N GLU A 309 -16.40 -8.51 1.69
CA GLU A 309 -16.23 -7.27 0.95
C GLU A 309 -16.73 -6.05 1.73
N GLU A 310 -17.87 -6.16 2.41
CA GLU A 310 -18.39 -5.14 3.33
C GLU A 310 -17.41 -4.86 4.47
N TYR A 311 -16.85 -5.90 5.11
CA TYR A 311 -15.81 -5.77 6.14
C TYR A 311 -14.55 -5.07 5.62
N ARG A 312 -14.11 -5.42 4.41
CA ARG A 312 -12.95 -4.76 3.78
C ARG A 312 -13.23 -3.28 3.55
N LYS A 313 -14.42 -2.95 3.04
CA LYS A 313 -14.86 -1.56 2.85
C LYS A 313 -14.89 -0.79 4.17
N GLU A 314 -15.48 -1.34 5.23
CA GLU A 314 -15.49 -0.73 6.57
C GLU A 314 -14.06 -0.49 7.10
N LEU A 315 -13.13 -1.43 6.90
CA LEU A 315 -11.74 -1.28 7.30
C LEU A 315 -11.01 -0.19 6.51
N TYR A 316 -11.25 -0.08 5.20
CA TYR A 316 -10.69 0.99 4.38
C TYR A 316 -11.22 2.36 4.81
N GLU A 317 -12.52 2.50 5.01
CA GLU A 317 -13.15 3.74 5.47
C GLU A 317 -12.65 4.16 6.86
N ALA A 318 -12.55 3.21 7.80
CA ALA A 318 -12.01 3.49 9.14
C ALA A 318 -10.54 3.94 9.10
N ARG A 319 -9.73 3.33 8.23
CA ARG A 319 -8.34 3.73 8.01
C ARG A 319 -8.26 5.13 7.41
N GLU A 320 -9.09 5.41 6.39
CA GLU A 320 -9.14 6.71 5.73
C GLU A 320 -9.55 7.82 6.72
N GLN A 321 -10.59 7.60 7.52
CA GLN A 321 -11.02 8.53 8.58
C GLN A 321 -9.91 8.77 9.61
N SER A 322 -9.18 7.73 10.00
CA SER A 322 -8.07 7.85 10.94
C SER A 322 -6.94 8.73 10.36
N ILE A 323 -6.61 8.54 9.08
CA ILE A 323 -5.62 9.35 8.35
C ILE A 323 -6.11 10.79 8.23
N GLN A 324 -7.36 11.02 7.82
CA GLN A 324 -7.96 12.35 7.71
C GLN A 324 -7.90 13.09 9.05
N ARG A 325 -8.34 12.47 10.16
CA ARG A 325 -8.25 13.06 11.51
C ARG A 325 -6.81 13.33 11.95
N ALA A 326 -5.84 12.53 11.51
CA ALA A 326 -4.44 12.78 11.78
C ALA A 326 -3.92 13.98 10.99
N MET A 327 -4.28 14.08 9.71
CA MET A 327 -3.95 15.22 8.83
C MET A 327 -4.57 16.52 9.34
N GLU A 328 -5.84 16.50 9.75
CA GLU A 328 -6.53 17.64 10.37
C GLU A 328 -5.81 18.10 11.63
N ARG A 329 -5.42 17.17 12.52
CA ARG A 329 -4.65 17.51 13.73
C ARG A 329 -3.30 18.16 13.42
N VAL A 330 -2.60 17.69 12.40
CA VAL A 330 -1.34 18.30 11.95
C VAL A 330 -1.60 19.68 11.36
N SER A 331 -2.64 19.83 10.55
CA SER A 331 -3.03 21.12 9.94
C SER A 331 -3.43 22.16 11.00
N CYS A 332 -4.23 21.78 11.99
CA CYS A 332 -4.60 22.64 13.11
C CYS A 332 -3.36 23.10 13.90
N ARG A 333 -2.45 22.18 14.25
CA ARG A 333 -1.19 22.53 14.95
C ARG A 333 -0.33 23.49 14.15
N LEU A 334 -0.19 23.27 12.83
CA LEU A 334 0.58 24.16 11.97
C LEU A 334 -0.05 25.55 11.89
N SER A 335 -1.39 25.63 11.80
CA SER A 335 -2.11 26.91 11.80
C SER A 335 -1.99 27.66 13.14
N GLU A 336 -2.10 26.96 14.26
CA GLU A 336 -1.91 27.50 15.61
C GLU A 336 -0.47 28.03 15.79
N GLU A 337 0.52 27.27 15.35
CA GLU A 337 1.93 27.68 15.41
C GLU A 337 2.19 28.93 14.55
N GLN A 338 1.62 28.99 13.33
CA GLN A 338 1.69 30.19 12.49
C GLN A 338 1.05 31.41 13.15
N LYS A 339 -0.12 31.25 13.79
CA LYS A 339 -0.77 32.32 14.55
C LYS A 339 0.09 32.79 15.73
N ARG A 340 0.68 31.85 16.48
CA ARG A 340 1.58 32.15 17.61
C ARG A 340 2.83 32.92 17.15
N LEU A 341 3.47 32.49 16.07
CA LEU A 341 4.61 33.18 15.48
C LEU A 341 4.23 34.58 14.97
N ALA A 342 3.04 34.74 14.39
CA ALA A 342 2.54 36.04 13.97
C ALA A 342 2.29 37.00 15.15
N SER A 343 1.70 36.51 16.25
CA SER A 343 1.51 37.30 17.47
C SER A 343 2.83 37.68 18.13
N GLU A 344 3.80 36.75 18.19
CA GLU A 344 5.14 37.01 18.72
C GLU A 344 5.87 38.08 17.89
N ARG A 345 5.80 38.00 16.55
CA ARG A 345 6.35 39.02 15.65
C ARG A 345 5.70 40.38 15.88
N ARG A 346 4.38 40.43 16.08
CA ARG A 346 3.65 41.67 16.37
C ARG A 346 4.11 42.27 17.71
N GLN A 347 4.23 41.45 18.74
CA GLN A 347 4.71 41.90 20.06
C GLN A 347 6.15 42.44 20.00
N LYS A 348 7.05 41.74 19.31
CA LYS A 348 8.43 42.21 19.10
C LYS A 348 8.47 43.55 18.35
N ARG A 349 7.62 43.75 17.34
CA ARG A 349 7.50 45.03 16.63
C ARG A 349 7.03 46.15 17.55
N MET A 350 6.01 45.90 18.38
CA MET A 350 5.53 46.88 19.37
C MET A 350 6.63 47.25 20.36
N GLN A 351 7.39 46.27 20.86
CA GLN A 351 8.50 46.51 21.79
C GLN A 351 9.63 47.32 21.12
N VAL A 352 9.98 47.02 19.87
CA VAL A 352 10.97 47.79 19.11
C VAL A 352 10.49 49.22 18.89
N GLU A 353 9.21 49.42 18.57
CA GLU A 353 8.63 50.76 18.41
C GLU A 353 8.66 51.57 19.71
N GLU A 354 8.30 50.96 20.84
CA GLU A 354 8.37 51.57 22.16
C GLU A 354 9.80 51.95 22.55
N ASN A 355 10.75 51.01 22.39
CA ASN A 355 12.17 51.26 22.61
C ASN A 355 12.69 52.40 21.73
N THR A 356 12.25 52.47 20.47
CA THR A 356 12.64 53.54 19.55
C THR A 356 12.13 54.91 20.01
N LYS A 357 10.88 54.99 20.50
CA LYS A 357 10.31 56.22 21.06
C LYS A 357 11.06 56.67 22.32
N GLU A 358 11.43 55.72 23.19
CA GLU A 358 12.21 55.99 24.40
C GLU A 358 13.62 56.50 24.07
N ILE A 359 14.30 55.88 23.10
CA ILE A 359 15.60 56.35 22.60
C ILE A 359 15.48 57.78 22.06
N GLN A 360 14.46 58.08 21.25
CA GLN A 360 14.23 59.43 20.73
C GLN A 360 14.01 60.47 21.84
N ARG A 361 13.27 60.13 22.91
CA ARG A 361 13.09 61.02 24.06
C ARG A 361 14.41 61.33 24.75
N ARG A 362 15.21 60.30 25.04
CA ARG A 362 16.53 60.47 25.66
C ARG A 362 17.47 61.29 24.79
N GLU A 363 17.47 61.06 23.47
CA GLU A 363 18.24 61.88 22.53
C GLU A 363 17.82 63.35 22.56
N GLN A 364 16.51 63.64 22.63
CA GLN A 364 16.01 65.01 22.75
C GLN A 364 16.41 65.66 24.09
N GLU A 365 16.36 64.92 25.19
CA GLU A 365 16.82 65.40 26.50
C GLU A 365 18.33 65.71 26.49
N VAL A 366 19.15 64.81 25.93
CA VAL A 366 20.58 65.03 25.75
C VAL A 366 20.86 66.26 24.88
N ARG A 367 20.11 66.45 23.79
CA ARG A 367 20.22 67.65 22.94
C ARG A 367 19.90 68.92 23.72
N LYS A 368 18.78 68.96 24.46
CA LYS A 368 18.40 70.12 25.29
C LYS A 368 19.42 70.41 26.40
N ALA A 369 19.96 69.38 27.05
CA ALA A 369 20.99 69.52 28.06
C ALA A 369 22.30 70.09 27.46
N ALA A 370 22.68 69.62 26.28
CA ALA A 370 23.84 70.15 25.55
C ALA A 370 23.65 71.61 25.15
N GLU A 371 22.47 71.99 24.65
CA GLU A 371 22.12 73.39 24.33
C GLU A 371 22.19 74.30 25.56
N LEU A 372 21.66 73.84 26.70
CA LEU A 372 21.72 74.59 27.95
C LEU A 372 23.18 74.76 28.43
N ALA A 373 23.99 73.70 28.34
CA ALA A 373 25.41 73.76 28.70
C ALA A 373 26.20 74.72 27.80
N LEU A 374 25.87 74.79 26.50
CA LEU A 374 26.45 75.77 25.58
C LEU A 374 26.05 77.20 25.96
N ARG A 375 24.77 77.45 26.23
CA ARG A 375 24.30 78.77 26.70
C ARG A 375 24.99 79.23 27.98
N GLN A 376 25.16 78.34 28.95
CA GLN A 376 25.87 78.65 30.20
C GLN A 376 27.34 79.01 29.94
N LYS A 377 28.01 78.30 29.02
CA LYS A 377 29.38 78.63 28.60
C LYS A 377 29.45 80.00 27.91
N ASP A 378 28.51 80.29 27.01
CA ASP A 378 28.45 81.57 26.31
C ASP A 378 28.18 82.74 27.28
N GLU A 379 27.26 82.57 28.24
CA GLU A 379 27.00 83.55 29.30
C GLU A 379 28.21 83.76 30.21
N HIS A 380 28.97 82.70 30.49
CA HIS A 380 30.21 82.81 31.26
C HIS A 380 31.28 83.58 30.48
N ILE A 381 31.43 83.32 29.18
CA ILE A 381 32.34 84.06 28.30
C ILE A 381 31.93 85.54 28.24
N ARG A 382 30.64 85.86 28.09
CA ARG A 382 30.15 87.25 28.10
C ARG A 382 30.49 87.97 29.41
N ARG A 383 30.24 87.34 30.56
CA ARG A 383 30.61 87.88 31.88
C ARG A 383 32.11 88.15 31.99
N LEU A 384 32.95 87.23 31.50
CA LEU A 384 34.41 87.43 31.49
C LEU A 384 34.85 88.59 30.59
N ILE A 385 34.18 88.80 29.45
CA ILE A 385 34.45 89.94 28.56
C ILE A 385 34.05 91.24 29.26
N GLU A 386 32.85 91.31 29.84
CA GLU A 386 32.36 92.49 30.59
C GLU A 386 33.26 92.84 31.78
N GLU A 387 33.71 91.84 32.55
CA GLU A 387 34.64 92.05 33.67
C GLU A 387 36.00 92.58 33.18
N LYS A 388 36.52 92.04 32.06
CA LYS A 388 37.74 92.55 31.44
C LYS A 388 37.58 93.98 30.93
N GLU A 389 36.48 94.29 30.27
CA GLU A 389 36.14 95.63 29.78
C GLU A 389 36.04 96.62 30.95
N ALA A 390 35.37 96.22 32.05
CA ALA A 390 35.26 97.02 33.27
C ALA A 390 36.63 97.28 33.93
N ARG A 391 37.50 96.27 34.01
CA ARG A 391 38.87 96.45 34.50
C ARG A 391 39.71 97.36 33.61
N ILE A 392 39.61 97.20 32.29
CA ILE A 392 40.26 98.09 31.33
C ILE A 392 39.76 99.53 31.53
N GLN A 393 38.45 99.71 31.73
CA GLN A 393 37.87 101.03 31.97
C GLN A 393 38.32 101.62 33.31
N GLN A 394 38.43 100.83 34.38
CA GLN A 394 39.00 101.27 35.66
C GLN A 394 40.46 101.71 35.48
N SER A 395 41.28 100.94 34.76
CA SER A 395 42.66 101.30 34.46
C SER A 395 42.75 102.59 33.63
N ARG A 396 41.87 102.79 32.64
CA ARG A 396 41.76 104.04 31.87
C ARG A 396 41.39 105.22 32.77
N ASN A 397 40.38 105.09 33.62
CA ASN A 397 39.96 106.14 34.55
C ASN A 397 41.07 106.49 35.54
N LEU A 398 41.79 105.50 36.07
CA LEU A 398 42.93 105.72 36.95
C LEU A 398 44.08 106.44 36.22
N ALA A 399 44.36 106.07 34.97
CA ALA A 399 45.36 106.74 34.14
C ALA A 399 44.99 108.21 33.89
N LEU A 400 43.72 108.50 33.59
CA LEU A 400 43.19 109.87 33.43
C LEU A 400 43.25 110.66 34.73
N ALA A 401 42.90 110.06 35.88
CA ALA A 401 43.01 110.71 37.18
C ALA A 401 44.47 111.04 37.54
N ALA A 402 45.39 110.13 37.23
CA ALA A 402 46.83 110.36 37.40
C ALA A 402 47.36 111.45 36.46
N GLU A 403 46.83 111.54 35.23
CA GLU A 403 47.14 112.62 34.29
C GLU A 403 46.63 113.98 34.79
N CYS A 404 45.38 114.07 35.24
CA CYS A 404 44.82 115.29 35.83
C CYS A 404 45.64 115.75 37.05
N LEU A 405 46.03 114.82 37.93
CA LEU A 405 46.87 115.14 39.09
C LEU A 405 48.26 115.65 38.66
N ARG A 406 48.86 115.06 37.61
CA ARG A 406 50.12 115.53 37.04
C ARG A 406 49.98 116.95 36.48
N GLU A 407 48.93 117.24 35.73
CA GLU A 407 48.63 118.58 35.22
C GLU A 407 48.41 119.61 36.34
N GLU A 408 47.70 119.21 37.40
CA GLU A 408 47.47 120.08 38.55
C GLU A 408 48.75 120.35 39.34
N MET A 409 49.61 119.35 39.54
CA MET A 409 50.94 119.55 40.14
C MET A 409 51.81 120.47 39.29
N LEU A 410 51.80 120.32 37.96
CA LEU A 410 52.50 121.22 37.04
C LEU A 410 52.01 122.67 37.21
N ARG A 411 50.69 122.86 37.35
CA ARG A 411 50.07 124.18 37.54
C ARG A 411 50.36 124.80 38.91
N VAL A 412 50.27 124.03 40.00
CA VAL A 412 50.44 124.53 41.38
C VAL A 412 51.89 124.87 41.70
N TYR A 413 52.84 124.04 41.26
CA TYR A 413 54.26 124.21 41.59
C TYR A 413 55.04 125.02 40.55
N ASN A 414 54.39 125.59 39.52
CA ASN A 414 55.04 126.22 38.36
C ASN A 414 56.18 125.35 37.79
N LEU A 415 55.96 124.03 37.80
CA LEU A 415 56.91 123.10 37.23
C LEU A 415 56.73 123.16 35.72
N ASP A 416 57.77 123.57 35.01
CA ASP A 416 57.79 123.43 33.56
C ASP A 416 57.53 121.97 33.21
N SER A 417 56.56 121.75 32.31
CA SER A 417 56.37 120.45 31.64
C SER A 417 57.73 119.94 31.15
N PHE A 418 57.94 118.63 31.16
CA PHE A 418 59.18 118.05 30.63
C PHE A 418 59.49 118.62 29.24
N ASP A 419 58.49 118.75 28.36
CA ASP A 419 58.65 119.35 27.03
C ASP A 419 59.04 120.83 27.09
N LYS A 420 58.51 121.60 28.05
CA LYS A 420 58.94 122.99 28.27
C LYS A 420 60.36 123.08 28.79
N LYS A 421 60.78 122.19 29.72
CA LYS A 421 62.17 122.13 30.18
C LYS A 421 63.11 121.73 29.05
N VAL A 422 62.70 120.77 28.21
CA VAL A 422 63.44 120.36 27.02
C VAL A 422 63.56 121.54 26.06
N GLN A 423 62.47 122.22 25.71
CA GLN A 423 62.49 123.42 24.86
C GLN A 423 63.35 124.54 25.46
N LYS A 424 63.32 124.75 26.78
CA LYS A 424 64.14 125.74 27.48
C LYS A 424 65.63 125.38 27.42
N VAL A 425 65.98 124.10 27.57
CA VAL A 425 67.35 123.59 27.37
C VAL A 425 67.77 123.73 25.91
N THR A 426 66.88 123.46 24.95
CA THR A 426 67.14 123.68 23.51
C THR A 426 67.39 125.16 23.22
N LEU A 427 66.56 126.08 23.73
CA LEU A 427 66.74 127.53 23.61
C LEU A 427 68.02 128.04 24.29
N ILE A 428 68.37 127.51 25.47
CA ILE A 428 69.62 127.86 26.17
C ILE A 428 70.83 127.42 25.34
N ASN A 429 70.78 126.24 24.72
CA ASN A 429 71.83 125.76 23.83
C ASN A 429 71.90 126.57 22.51
N GLU A 430 70.77 127.02 21.97
CA GLU A 430 70.72 127.84 20.75
C GLU A 430 71.23 129.28 20.96
N MET A 431 71.03 129.86 22.14
CA MET A 431 71.45 131.24 22.46
C MET A 431 72.89 131.37 22.99
N GLY A 432 73.64 130.27 23.06
CA GLY A 432 75.08 130.30 23.40
C GLY A 432 75.42 130.74 24.82
N LEU A 433 74.43 130.77 25.73
CA LEU A 433 74.61 131.20 27.12
C LEU A 433 74.94 130.01 28.04
N ASN A 434 76.04 129.30 27.76
CA ASN A 434 76.60 128.33 28.69
C ASN A 434 77.80 128.94 29.43
N GLY A 435 77.50 129.76 30.43
CA GLY A 435 78.46 130.40 31.31
C GLY A 435 78.33 129.90 32.75
N LYS A 436 79.08 128.82 33.05
CA LYS A 436 79.70 128.49 34.35
C LYS A 436 78.82 128.66 35.63
N GLN A 437 78.13 127.59 36.02
CA GLN A 437 78.32 126.88 37.31
C GLN A 437 77.53 125.58 37.34
#